data_AF-C6HEC8-F1
#
_entry.id   AF-C6HEC8-F1
#
_cell.length_a   1.000
_cell.length_b   1.000
_cell.length_c   1.000
_cell.angle_alpha   90.00
_cell.angle_beta   90.00
_cell.angle_gamma   90.00
#
_symmetry.space_group_name_H-M   'P 1'
#
loop_
_entity.id
_entity.type
_entity.pdbx_description
1 polymer ?
#
loop_
_entity_poly.entity_id
_entity_poly.type
_entity_poly.pdbx_seq_one_letter_code
_entity_poly.pdbx_strand_id
1 'polypeptide(L)'
;MSKPRTVTRRLDLLRFLKQAHAFPYHYFHSHDLPQVLPSSLSIAPVKSPVYVLGNPSADLDSIISAIIYSYFATRAVPAGPSTIASSPGRQGSDMVLRQYIPLINLPDVHAGQELKRLRPEFFTALGLAVGWDGSRATGDGSLAKRGTDEVEALEGSVLTVADLKERLLLSALGSPGDACRRSENEASDRRGYSEAASRRTSHAADEQTNLNVMMVDWNTLPKLPLNGGKGGIEGLSDAFPGLVISVVGCIDHHDNESFAPREPASHPHDPYCIQTGVGSCMSLVIRELRAQGLWADNVSFSDPCAALDEETPADETAIYEAQAAKLAMAAILIDTVNMTAKSKVSAVDTAAVAFLEAKIQAGVDAHLRSKSQSSAAGASWDRQSFYDAIALAKENSVENLTVLEALGRDYKEWTEIIATKTEPPGINNTKTVKLGICSIVKPLSWLMEKCCRESKDVALNDTFFKYLSSFAAEKNLDLLVVMTAFRTPEPKAGFRRELLLYALNRKCLNGVERFHAVAVGELGLEEGIWTGHFTYPVFSDRDGSYLRVWRQIDVSKSRKQVAPLLRETLGGVGV
;
A
#
# COMPACT_ATOMS: atom_id res chain seq x y z
N MET A 1 29.18 15.50 -15.62
CA MET A 1 27.84 15.46 -16.25
C MET A 1 26.94 16.36 -15.43
N SER A 2 26.44 17.45 -16.01
CA SER A 2 25.49 18.34 -15.37
C SER A 2 24.22 17.57 -15.03
N LYS A 3 23.79 17.60 -13.76
CA LYS A 3 22.50 17.02 -13.34
C LYS A 3 21.39 17.66 -14.19
N PRO A 4 20.43 16.88 -14.73
CA PRO A 4 19.37 17.42 -15.56
C PRO A 4 18.59 18.47 -14.76
N ARG A 5 18.40 19.66 -15.36
CA ARG A 5 17.57 20.73 -14.78
C ARG A 5 16.13 20.24 -14.70
N THR A 6 15.64 20.03 -13.48
CA THR A 6 14.24 19.72 -13.19
C THR A 6 13.44 21.02 -13.18
N VAL A 7 12.36 21.07 -13.96
CA VAL A 7 11.44 22.21 -13.94
C VAL A 7 10.11 21.68 -13.39
N THR A 8 9.80 21.99 -12.13
CA THR A 8 8.53 21.58 -11.49
C THR A 8 8.16 22.54 -10.38
N ARG A 9 7.05 23.26 -10.53
CA ARG A 9 6.41 23.97 -9.44
C ARG A 9 5.99 22.98 -8.36
N ARG A 10 6.38 23.23 -7.12
CA ARG A 10 5.93 22.45 -5.96
C ARG A 10 4.51 22.89 -5.56
N LEU A 11 3.64 21.91 -5.35
CA LEU A 11 2.26 22.12 -4.89
C LEU A 11 2.15 21.67 -3.43
N ASP A 12 1.16 22.19 -2.71
CA ASP A 12 0.74 21.55 -1.47
C ASP A 12 0.34 20.09 -1.74
N LEU A 13 0.59 19.22 -0.77
CA LEU A 13 0.48 17.77 -0.95
C LEU A 13 -0.95 17.34 -1.31
N LEU A 14 -1.96 17.97 -0.71
CA LEU A 14 -3.36 17.65 -0.96
C LEU A 14 -3.79 18.06 -2.38
N ARG A 15 -3.33 19.21 -2.87
CA ARG A 15 -3.58 19.65 -4.24
C ARG A 15 -2.90 18.76 -5.27
N PHE A 16 -1.66 18.32 -5.01
CA PHE A 16 -1.01 17.32 -5.87
C PHE A 16 -1.85 16.04 -5.96
N LEU A 17 -2.29 15.52 -4.81
CA LEU A 17 -3.11 14.32 -4.71
C LEU A 17 -4.43 14.44 -5.50
N LYS A 18 -5.15 15.54 -5.35
CA LYS A 18 -6.38 15.83 -6.13
C LYS A 18 -6.12 15.89 -7.64
N GLN A 19 -5.01 16.50 -8.05
CA GLN A 19 -4.64 16.56 -9.48
C GLN A 19 -4.28 15.18 -10.03
N ALA A 20 -3.50 14.39 -9.29
CA ALA A 20 -3.16 13.02 -9.69
C ALA A 20 -4.41 12.14 -9.80
N HIS A 21 -5.37 12.29 -8.87
CA HIS A 21 -6.64 11.60 -8.92
C HIS A 21 -7.52 12.04 -10.10
N ALA A 22 -7.54 13.31 -10.52
CA ALA A 22 -8.40 13.78 -11.60
C ALA A 22 -8.01 13.26 -13.01
N PHE A 23 -6.80 12.72 -13.16
CA PHE A 23 -6.34 12.16 -14.43
C PHE A 23 -7.10 10.84 -14.76
N PRO A 24 -7.67 10.62 -15.97
CA PRO A 24 -7.54 11.35 -17.24
C PRO A 24 -8.81 12.13 -17.67
N TYR A 25 -9.69 12.54 -16.74
CA TYR A 25 -11.01 13.12 -17.07
C TYR A 25 -10.97 14.41 -17.90
N HIS A 26 -9.82 15.06 -18.03
CA HIS A 26 -9.63 16.20 -18.93
C HIS A 26 -9.01 15.74 -20.26
N TYR A 27 -9.85 15.52 -21.28
CA TYR A 27 -9.43 15.68 -22.67
C TYR A 27 -8.84 17.09 -22.82
N PHE A 28 -7.56 17.16 -23.19
CA PHE A 28 -6.75 18.38 -23.19
C PHE A 28 -7.38 19.51 -24.01
N HIS A 29 -8.04 20.47 -23.36
CA HIS A 29 -8.05 21.85 -23.83
C HIS A 29 -6.77 22.51 -23.32
N SER A 30 -6.03 23.12 -24.22
CA SER A 30 -4.70 23.74 -24.02
C SER A 30 -4.63 24.81 -22.91
N HIS A 31 -5.77 25.17 -22.31
CA HIS A 31 -5.90 26.16 -21.25
C HIS A 31 -5.96 25.58 -19.82
N ASP A 32 -6.17 24.27 -19.66
CA ASP A 32 -6.25 23.59 -18.34
C ASP A 32 -5.06 22.64 -18.06
N LEU A 33 -4.00 22.72 -18.88
CA LEU A 33 -2.74 22.05 -18.55
C LEU A 33 -2.23 22.53 -17.18
N PRO A 34 -1.68 21.64 -16.34
CA PRO A 34 -1.16 22.03 -15.04
C PRO A 34 -0.20 23.21 -15.18
N GLN A 35 -0.46 24.32 -14.49
CA GLN A 35 0.56 25.36 -14.25
C GLN A 35 1.63 24.81 -13.28
N VAL A 36 2.29 23.73 -13.68
CA VAL A 36 3.41 23.08 -13.01
C VAL A 36 4.73 23.59 -13.59
N LEU A 37 4.69 24.37 -14.68
CA LEU A 37 5.85 24.75 -15.48
C LEU A 37 5.75 26.22 -15.96
N PRO A 38 6.89 26.91 -16.20
CA PRO A 38 6.95 28.28 -16.69
C PRO A 38 6.18 28.45 -18.00
N SER A 39 5.54 29.61 -18.17
CA SER A 39 4.73 29.99 -19.33
C SER A 39 5.45 30.00 -20.70
N SER A 40 6.74 29.70 -20.73
CA SER A 40 7.61 29.73 -21.93
C SER A 40 7.92 28.35 -22.56
N LEU A 41 7.51 27.22 -21.93
CA LEU A 41 7.83 25.88 -22.42
C LEU A 41 6.65 25.18 -23.10
N SER A 42 6.83 24.73 -24.35
CA SER A 42 5.87 23.89 -25.06
C SER A 42 6.02 22.43 -24.60
N ILE A 43 4.95 21.84 -24.05
CA ILE A 43 4.92 20.46 -23.55
C ILE A 43 3.93 19.65 -24.37
N ALA A 44 4.38 18.51 -24.90
CA ALA A 44 3.48 17.57 -25.57
C ALA A 44 2.70 16.71 -24.54
N PRO A 45 1.41 16.42 -24.77
CA PRO A 45 0.63 15.56 -23.87
C PRO A 45 1.13 14.10 -23.92
N VAL A 46 1.26 13.47 -22.76
CA VAL A 46 1.70 12.06 -22.65
C VAL A 46 0.53 11.12 -22.85
N LYS A 47 0.76 10.06 -23.64
CA LYS A 47 -0.25 9.04 -23.96
C LYS A 47 -0.55 8.07 -22.79
N SER A 48 0.33 7.93 -21.80
CA SER A 48 0.13 7.04 -20.64
C SER A 48 0.94 7.46 -19.41
N PRO A 49 0.32 7.63 -18.21
CA PRO A 49 1.03 7.91 -16.97
C PRO A 49 1.77 6.65 -16.45
N VAL A 50 2.60 6.83 -15.43
CA VAL A 50 3.16 5.72 -14.64
C VAL A 50 2.37 5.61 -13.34
N TYR A 51 1.80 4.44 -13.05
CA TYR A 51 1.15 4.19 -11.77
C TYR A 51 2.19 3.69 -10.76
N VAL A 52 2.22 4.29 -9.58
CA VAL A 52 3.12 3.87 -8.50
C VAL A 52 2.33 2.97 -7.56
N LEU A 53 2.68 1.69 -7.53
CA LEU A 53 1.88 0.64 -6.91
C LEU A 53 2.63 0.02 -5.72
N GLY A 54 1.97 0.05 -4.56
CA GLY A 54 2.39 -0.65 -3.34
C GLY A 54 1.98 -2.14 -3.29
N ASN A 55 2.32 -2.82 -2.20
CA ASN A 55 1.88 -4.19 -1.99
C ASN A 55 0.35 -4.29 -1.70
N PRO A 56 -0.27 -5.47 -1.87
CA PRO A 56 -1.71 -5.67 -1.64
C PRO A 56 -2.16 -5.54 -0.18
N SER A 57 -1.23 -5.56 0.78
CA SER A 57 -1.58 -5.28 2.18
C SER A 57 -1.97 -3.82 2.37
N ALA A 58 -1.57 -2.95 1.43
CA ALA A 58 -1.82 -1.51 1.44
C ALA A 58 -1.56 -0.93 2.83
N ASP A 59 -0.47 -1.34 3.47
CA ASP A 59 -0.08 -0.80 4.76
C ASP A 59 0.47 0.62 4.60
N LEU A 60 0.85 1.22 5.73
CA LEU A 60 1.24 2.62 5.75
C LEU A 60 2.49 2.89 4.91
N ASP A 61 3.45 1.95 4.90
CA ASP A 61 4.69 2.07 4.12
C ASP A 61 4.40 2.03 2.61
N SER A 62 3.63 1.04 2.15
CA SER A 62 3.20 0.93 0.75
C SER A 62 2.43 2.16 0.26
N ILE A 63 1.42 2.61 1.02
CA ILE A 63 0.59 3.76 0.63
C ILE A 63 1.43 5.04 0.54
N ILE A 64 2.23 5.31 1.58
CA ILE A 64 3.00 6.56 1.63
C ILE A 64 4.16 6.50 0.63
N SER A 65 4.82 5.36 0.43
CA SER A 65 5.84 5.18 -0.60
C SER A 65 5.32 5.53 -1.99
N ALA A 66 4.12 5.09 -2.33
CA ALA A 66 3.50 5.44 -3.60
C ALA A 66 3.25 6.95 -3.73
N ILE A 67 2.71 7.58 -2.69
CA ILE A 67 2.41 9.02 -2.66
C ILE A 67 3.69 9.87 -2.77
N ILE A 68 4.68 9.60 -1.92
CA ILE A 68 5.90 10.39 -1.84
C ILE A 68 6.74 10.25 -3.10
N TYR A 69 6.90 9.02 -3.61
CA TYR A 69 7.58 8.83 -4.90
C TYR A 69 6.85 9.58 -6.01
N SER A 70 5.52 9.47 -6.10
CA SER A 70 4.73 10.17 -7.12
C SER A 70 4.87 11.69 -7.06
N TYR A 71 4.86 12.25 -5.84
CA TYR A 71 4.96 13.69 -5.57
C TYR A 71 6.29 14.27 -6.06
N PHE A 72 7.42 13.61 -5.76
CA PHE A 72 8.74 14.09 -6.15
C PHE A 72 9.17 13.65 -7.57
N ALA A 73 8.68 12.52 -8.06
CA ALA A 73 9.08 11.99 -9.37
C ALA A 73 8.35 12.66 -10.53
N THR A 74 7.12 13.15 -10.33
CA THR A 74 6.32 13.84 -11.36
C THR A 74 7.02 15.10 -11.83
N ARG A 75 7.49 15.12 -13.08
CA ARG A 75 8.28 16.22 -13.65
C ARG A 75 8.32 16.26 -15.17
N ALA A 76 8.73 17.38 -15.73
CA ALA A 76 9.15 17.47 -17.12
C ALA A 76 10.49 16.73 -17.33
N VAL A 77 10.55 15.87 -18.34
CA VAL A 77 11.76 15.15 -18.77
C VAL A 77 12.00 15.39 -20.27
N PRO A 78 13.24 15.30 -20.76
CA PRO A 78 13.51 15.40 -22.20
C PRO A 78 12.76 14.32 -22.99
N ALA A 79 12.19 14.68 -24.14
CA ALA A 79 11.59 13.71 -25.06
C ALA A 79 12.64 12.70 -25.52
N GLY A 80 12.40 11.41 -25.26
CA GLY A 80 13.28 10.34 -25.73
C GLY A 80 13.16 10.11 -27.25
N PRO A 81 14.11 9.41 -27.87
CA PRO A 81 14.06 9.09 -29.31
C PRO A 81 12.82 8.27 -29.71
N SER A 82 12.21 7.53 -28.78
CA SER A 82 11.01 6.71 -29.01
C SER A 82 9.69 7.50 -29.07
N THR A 83 9.67 8.79 -28.73
CA THR A 83 8.45 9.64 -28.80
C THR A 83 8.33 10.46 -30.08
N ILE A 84 9.36 10.48 -30.94
CA ILE A 84 9.39 11.30 -32.17
C ILE A 84 9.08 10.42 -33.38
N ALA A 85 7.81 10.07 -33.55
CA ALA A 85 7.33 9.40 -34.75
C ALA A 85 6.25 10.21 -35.48
N SER A 86 6.31 11.55 -35.45
CA SER A 86 5.44 12.41 -36.29
C SER A 86 5.69 13.89 -36.03
N SER A 87 6.81 14.46 -36.51
CA SER A 87 6.94 15.87 -36.92
C SER A 87 8.38 16.21 -37.30
N PRO A 88 8.70 16.37 -38.59
CA PRO A 88 9.97 16.95 -39.00
C PRO A 88 9.86 18.48 -38.87
N GLY A 89 10.61 19.12 -37.97
CA GLY A 89 10.84 20.57 -38.05
C GLY A 89 11.00 21.41 -36.78
N ARG A 90 11.00 20.86 -35.56
CA ARG A 90 11.21 21.68 -34.35
C ARG A 90 12.56 21.36 -33.69
N GLN A 91 13.56 22.20 -33.94
CA GLN A 91 14.79 22.26 -33.15
C GLN A 91 14.52 23.05 -31.85
N GLY A 92 13.83 22.41 -30.92
CA GLY A 92 13.75 22.78 -29.51
C GLY A 92 13.89 21.50 -28.69
N SER A 93 14.49 21.56 -27.50
CA SER A 93 14.52 20.40 -26.60
C SER A 93 13.10 20.16 -26.08
N ASP A 94 12.28 19.42 -26.84
CA ASP A 94 10.91 19.10 -26.46
C ASP A 94 10.93 18.38 -25.11
N MET A 95 10.25 18.97 -24.12
CA MET A 95 10.08 18.39 -22.79
C MET A 95 8.71 17.74 -22.71
N VAL A 96 8.64 16.63 -21.98
CA VAL A 96 7.43 15.84 -21.82
C VAL A 96 7.14 15.67 -20.33
N LEU A 97 5.91 15.94 -19.91
CA LEU A 97 5.52 15.78 -18.50
C LEU A 97 5.36 14.30 -18.15
N ARG A 98 6.37 13.71 -17.50
CA ARG A 98 6.28 12.35 -16.96
C ARG A 98 5.53 12.38 -15.64
N GLN A 99 4.26 11.96 -15.68
CA GLN A 99 3.38 11.91 -14.50
C GLN A 99 3.46 10.56 -13.80
N TYR A 100 3.53 10.62 -12.48
CA TYR A 100 3.42 9.45 -11.61
C TYR A 100 2.16 9.59 -10.76
N ILE A 101 1.30 8.58 -10.81
CA ILE A 101 0.01 8.56 -10.11
C ILE A 101 0.09 7.52 -8.99
N PRO A 102 -0.08 7.91 -7.70
CA PRO A 102 -0.08 6.95 -6.62
C PRO A 102 -1.33 6.08 -6.70
N LEU A 103 -1.14 4.75 -6.65
CA LEU A 103 -2.20 3.76 -6.74
C LEU A 103 -2.16 2.84 -5.51
N ILE A 104 -3.24 2.86 -4.73
CA ILE A 104 -3.42 1.98 -3.58
C ILE A 104 -3.94 0.62 -4.06
N ASN A 105 -3.21 -0.43 -3.74
CA ASN A 105 -3.46 -1.79 -4.19
C ASN A 105 -4.58 -2.49 -3.40
N LEU A 106 -5.81 -1.98 -3.53
CA LEU A 106 -7.02 -2.60 -3.00
C LEU A 106 -8.04 -2.76 -4.13
N PRO A 107 -8.30 -4.00 -4.59
CA PRO A 107 -9.10 -4.26 -5.80
C PRO A 107 -10.60 -4.01 -5.63
N ASP A 108 -11.09 -4.05 -4.38
CA ASP A 108 -12.51 -4.02 -4.04
C ASP A 108 -12.86 -2.91 -3.03
N VAL A 109 -11.90 -2.03 -2.70
CA VAL A 109 -12.09 -0.92 -1.76
C VAL A 109 -11.88 0.37 -2.52
N HIS A 110 -12.93 1.15 -2.67
CA HIS A 110 -12.86 2.50 -3.24
C HIS A 110 -12.24 3.49 -2.25
N ALA A 111 -11.69 4.60 -2.78
CA ALA A 111 -11.28 5.72 -1.96
C ALA A 111 -12.47 6.29 -1.14
N GLY A 112 -12.18 7.06 -0.10
CA GLY A 112 -13.20 7.66 0.77
C GLY A 112 -13.45 6.87 2.05
N GLN A 113 -14.73 6.70 2.43
CA GLN A 113 -15.12 6.19 3.75
C GLN A 113 -14.60 4.78 4.03
N GLU A 114 -14.71 3.86 3.06
CA GLU A 114 -14.26 2.48 3.26
C GLU A 114 -12.73 2.40 3.40
N LEU A 115 -11.99 3.15 2.59
CA LEU A 115 -10.54 3.25 2.76
C LEU A 115 -10.18 3.84 4.14
N LYS A 116 -10.89 4.87 4.62
CA LYS A 116 -10.68 5.45 5.96
C LYS A 116 -11.00 4.45 7.07
N ARG A 117 -12.07 3.67 6.91
CA ARG A 117 -12.45 2.61 7.84
C ARG A 117 -11.34 1.57 7.95
N LEU A 118 -10.77 1.15 6.81
CA LEU A 118 -9.74 0.12 6.73
C LEU A 118 -8.32 0.60 7.08
N ARG A 119 -7.99 1.87 6.84
CA ARG A 119 -6.65 2.47 7.04
C ARG A 119 -6.72 3.81 7.78
N PRO A 120 -7.34 3.90 8.96
CA PRO A 120 -7.47 5.16 9.69
C PRO A 120 -6.10 5.79 9.99
N GLU A 121 -5.06 4.98 10.20
CA GLU A 121 -3.69 5.44 10.41
C GLU A 121 -3.13 6.27 9.26
N PHE A 122 -3.51 5.95 8.02
CA PHE A 122 -3.10 6.72 6.84
C PHE A 122 -3.79 8.10 6.83
N PHE A 123 -5.09 8.14 7.14
CA PHE A 123 -5.84 9.39 7.20
C PHE A 123 -5.36 10.28 8.35
N THR A 124 -5.04 9.71 9.50
CA THR A 124 -4.42 10.42 10.63
C THR A 124 -3.06 11.01 10.21
N ALA A 125 -2.19 10.20 9.59
CA ALA A 125 -0.88 10.67 9.13
C ALA A 125 -0.98 11.80 8.09
N LEU A 126 -1.86 11.65 7.10
CA LEU A 126 -2.09 12.67 6.07
C LEU A 126 -2.68 13.95 6.66
N GLY A 127 -3.66 13.85 7.56
CA GLY A 127 -4.26 15.00 8.25
C GLY A 127 -3.23 15.80 9.04
N LEU A 128 -2.41 15.11 9.84
CA LEU A 128 -1.32 15.72 10.61
C LEU A 128 -0.24 16.36 9.69
N ALA A 129 0.03 15.74 8.55
CA ALA A 129 1.02 16.21 7.60
C ALA A 129 0.60 17.54 6.94
N VAL A 130 -0.65 17.66 6.49
CA VAL A 130 -1.16 18.85 5.78
C VAL A 130 -1.74 19.92 6.73
N GLY A 131 -1.82 19.65 8.03
CA GLY A 131 -2.29 20.60 9.04
C GLY A 131 -3.81 20.68 9.16
N TRP A 132 -4.49 19.54 8.99
CA TRP A 132 -5.95 19.42 9.17
C TRP A 132 -6.35 19.70 10.62
N ASP A 133 -5.54 19.28 11.58
CA ASP A 133 -5.85 19.31 12.98
C ASP A 133 -5.38 20.61 13.66
N GLY A 134 -6.33 21.53 13.87
CA GLY A 134 -6.27 22.41 15.06
C GLY A 134 -6.05 23.92 14.87
N SER A 135 -5.81 24.45 13.66
CA SER A 135 -5.72 25.92 13.48
C SER A 135 -7.06 26.63 13.16
N ARG A 136 -8.17 25.89 13.01
CA ARG A 136 -9.53 26.45 12.87
C ARG A 136 -10.45 25.98 13.99
N ALA A 137 -10.02 26.17 15.24
CA ALA A 137 -10.90 26.06 16.40
C ALA A 137 -11.88 27.24 16.42
N THR A 138 -12.86 27.27 15.51
CA THR A 138 -14.13 27.95 15.78
C THR A 138 -14.89 27.04 16.73
N GLY A 139 -14.99 27.46 18.00
CA GLY A 139 -15.69 26.72 19.03
C GLY A 139 -17.16 26.55 18.67
N ASP A 140 -17.50 25.39 18.13
CA ASP A 140 -18.84 24.83 18.20
C ASP A 140 -18.75 23.30 18.12
N GLY A 141 -19.54 22.64 18.96
CA GLY A 141 -19.36 21.25 19.38
C GLY A 141 -19.96 20.23 18.42
N SER A 142 -19.22 19.83 17.37
CA SER A 142 -19.61 18.69 16.55
C SER A 142 -18.42 17.83 16.09
N LEU A 143 -18.01 16.89 16.95
CA LEU A 143 -17.04 15.83 16.58
C LEU A 143 -17.51 15.00 15.39
N ALA A 144 -18.83 14.78 15.24
CA ALA A 144 -19.41 14.02 14.14
C ALA A 144 -19.33 14.74 12.77
N LYS A 145 -19.37 16.07 12.76
CA LYS A 145 -19.32 16.87 11.52
C LYS A 145 -17.89 16.96 10.98
N ARG A 146 -16.90 17.02 11.89
CA ARG A 146 -15.46 17.02 11.57
C ARG A 146 -15.01 15.75 10.83
N GLY A 147 -15.51 14.59 11.24
CA GLY A 147 -15.14 13.31 10.62
C GLY A 147 -15.63 13.16 9.18
N THR A 148 -16.76 13.79 8.84
CA THR A 148 -17.38 13.77 7.51
C THR A 148 -16.66 14.73 6.55
N ASP A 149 -16.41 15.97 6.97
CA ASP A 149 -15.64 16.96 6.20
C ASP A 149 -14.22 16.44 5.86
N GLU A 150 -13.64 15.66 6.79
CA GLU A 150 -12.39 14.90 6.63
C GLU A 150 -12.37 13.92 5.48
N VAL A 151 -13.45 13.16 5.35
CA VAL A 151 -13.52 12.17 4.29
C VAL A 151 -13.85 12.85 2.98
N GLU A 152 -14.80 13.78 2.95
CA GLU A 152 -15.20 14.48 1.73
C GLU A 152 -14.02 15.22 1.08
N ALA A 153 -13.12 15.84 1.85
CA ALA A 153 -11.98 16.53 1.23
C ALA A 153 -10.89 15.57 0.72
N LEU A 154 -10.86 14.32 1.20
CA LEU A 154 -9.95 13.25 0.77
C LEU A 154 -10.58 12.31 -0.27
N GLU A 155 -11.91 12.28 -0.33
CA GLU A 155 -12.70 11.68 -1.40
C GLU A 155 -12.31 12.39 -2.69
N GLY A 156 -11.69 11.65 -3.59
CA GLY A 156 -11.09 12.19 -4.80
C GLY A 156 -9.69 12.79 -4.67
N SER A 157 -8.96 12.49 -3.60
CA SER A 157 -7.52 12.81 -3.47
C SER A 157 -6.61 11.59 -3.66
N VAL A 158 -7.14 10.38 -3.57
CA VAL A 158 -6.34 9.15 -3.67
C VAL A 158 -7.03 8.18 -4.62
N LEU A 159 -6.25 7.40 -5.36
CA LEU A 159 -6.75 6.43 -6.33
C LEU A 159 -6.48 5.01 -5.81
N THR A 160 -7.50 4.18 -5.76
CA THR A 160 -7.38 2.73 -5.50
C THR A 160 -7.46 1.93 -6.81
N VAL A 161 -7.08 0.64 -6.76
CA VAL A 161 -7.29 -0.27 -7.89
C VAL A 161 -8.78 -0.42 -8.22
N ALA A 162 -9.66 -0.40 -7.22
CA ALA A 162 -11.11 -0.40 -7.43
C ALA A 162 -11.57 0.83 -8.23
N ASP A 163 -11.11 2.02 -7.86
CA ASP A 163 -11.42 3.28 -8.57
C ASP A 163 -10.88 3.27 -10.00
N LEU A 164 -9.65 2.81 -10.21
CA LEU A 164 -9.05 2.71 -11.53
C LEU A 164 -9.79 1.72 -12.43
N LYS A 165 -10.18 0.55 -11.87
CA LYS A 165 -10.98 -0.46 -12.55
C LYS A 165 -12.30 0.15 -13.05
N GLU A 166 -13.02 0.85 -12.18
CA GLU A 166 -14.28 1.51 -12.53
C GLU A 166 -14.08 2.57 -13.64
N ARG A 167 -13.06 3.41 -13.53
CA ARG A 167 -12.73 4.43 -14.54
C ARG A 167 -12.45 3.82 -15.91
N LEU A 168 -11.67 2.75 -15.95
CA LEU A 168 -11.36 2.07 -17.20
C LEU A 168 -12.61 1.42 -17.80
N LEU A 169 -13.50 0.85 -16.98
CA LEU A 169 -14.78 0.29 -17.43
C LEU A 169 -15.68 1.37 -18.04
N LEU A 170 -15.81 2.52 -17.37
CA LEU A 170 -16.56 3.67 -17.88
C LEU A 170 -15.99 4.20 -19.20
N SER A 171 -14.65 4.26 -19.32
CA SER A 171 -14.00 4.69 -20.55
C SER A 171 -14.22 3.72 -21.73
N ALA A 172 -14.26 2.41 -21.46
CA ALA A 172 -14.49 1.38 -22.47
C ALA A 172 -15.94 1.33 -22.97
N LEU A 173 -16.90 1.74 -22.14
CA LEU A 173 -18.33 1.76 -22.49
C LEU A 173 -18.75 2.95 -23.38
N GLY A 174 -17.88 3.96 -23.54
CA GLY A 174 -18.15 5.17 -24.31
C GLY A 174 -19.12 6.13 -23.59
N SER A 175 -19.01 7.43 -23.89
CA SER A 175 -19.89 8.44 -23.30
C SER A 175 -21.34 8.25 -23.83
N PRO A 176 -22.39 8.27 -22.99
CA PRO A 176 -23.78 8.09 -23.45
C PRO A 176 -24.23 9.10 -24.52
N GLY A 177 -23.52 10.22 -24.67
CA GLY A 177 -23.80 11.26 -25.66
C GLY A 177 -23.32 10.97 -27.09
N ASP A 178 -22.40 10.02 -27.32
CA ASP A 178 -21.89 9.72 -28.67
C ASP A 178 -22.78 8.78 -29.48
N ALA A 179 -23.70 8.05 -28.81
CA ALA A 179 -24.71 7.23 -29.47
C ALA A 179 -25.74 8.09 -30.23
N CYS A 180 -26.09 9.28 -29.73
CA CYS A 180 -27.04 10.17 -30.40
C CYS A 180 -26.44 10.88 -31.63
N ARG A 181 -25.13 11.17 -31.65
CA ARG A 181 -24.49 11.84 -32.79
C ARG A 181 -24.22 10.93 -33.99
N ARG A 182 -24.16 9.61 -33.78
CA ARG A 182 -24.10 8.65 -34.91
C ARG A 182 -25.44 8.47 -35.61
N SER A 183 -26.56 8.78 -34.96
CA SER A 183 -27.91 8.62 -35.52
C SER A 183 -28.30 9.72 -36.53
N GLU A 184 -27.66 10.90 -36.51
CA GLU A 184 -28.09 12.03 -37.35
C GLU A 184 -27.31 12.16 -38.66
N ASN A 185 -26.13 11.52 -38.78
CA ASN A 185 -25.31 11.56 -40.00
C ASN A 185 -25.54 10.37 -40.97
N GLU A 186 -26.37 9.39 -40.61
CA GLU A 186 -26.72 8.26 -41.51
C GLU A 186 -28.04 8.45 -42.28
N ALA A 187 -28.70 9.61 -42.14
CA ALA A 187 -29.99 9.87 -42.78
C ALA A 187 -29.92 10.60 -44.14
N SER A 188 -28.73 10.91 -44.67
CA SER A 188 -28.59 11.74 -45.88
C SER A 188 -27.81 11.14 -47.05
N ASP A 189 -27.57 9.83 -47.11
CA ASP A 189 -27.03 9.21 -48.33
C ASP A 189 -27.57 7.78 -48.56
N ARG A 190 -28.75 7.70 -49.18
CA ARG A 190 -29.25 6.49 -49.84
C ARG A 190 -29.42 6.75 -51.32
N ARG A 191 -28.45 6.32 -52.14
CA ARG A 191 -28.63 5.90 -53.54
C ARG A 191 -27.41 5.10 -54.02
N GLY A 192 -27.62 3.84 -54.40
CA GLY A 192 -26.68 3.08 -55.23
C GLY A 192 -26.40 1.65 -54.76
N TYR A 193 -27.13 0.70 -55.34
CA TYR A 193 -26.87 -0.75 -55.29
C TYR A 193 -25.54 -1.11 -55.99
N SER A 194 -24.71 -1.96 -55.37
CA SER A 194 -23.98 -3.05 -56.05
C SER A 194 -23.25 -3.95 -55.04
N GLU A 195 -23.46 -5.26 -55.19
CA GLU A 195 -22.71 -6.34 -54.53
C GLU A 195 -21.21 -6.25 -54.81
N ALA A 196 -20.42 -6.14 -53.73
CA ALA A 196 -19.07 -6.65 -53.69
C ALA A 196 -18.79 -7.11 -52.25
N ALA A 197 -19.24 -8.32 -51.95
CA ALA A 197 -18.76 -9.08 -50.80
C ALA A 197 -17.29 -9.47 -51.04
N SER A 198 -16.36 -8.59 -50.66
CA SER A 198 -15.01 -8.96 -50.19
C SER A 198 -14.23 -7.71 -49.78
N ARG A 199 -13.55 -7.79 -48.63
CA ARG A 199 -12.51 -6.86 -48.12
C ARG A 199 -12.98 -5.55 -47.48
N ARG A 200 -13.40 -5.63 -46.21
CA ARG A 200 -12.97 -4.71 -45.15
C ARG A 200 -12.83 -5.46 -43.82
N THR A 201 -11.98 -6.48 -43.81
CA THR A 201 -11.21 -6.82 -42.61
C THR A 201 -9.98 -5.90 -42.57
N SER A 202 -9.49 -5.65 -41.35
CA SER A 202 -8.30 -4.86 -40.96
C SER A 202 -8.41 -3.33 -41.04
N HIS A 203 -8.80 -2.69 -39.92
CA HIS A 203 -8.12 -1.49 -39.36
C HIS A 203 -8.69 -1.04 -37.99
N ALA A 204 -9.21 -1.97 -37.17
CA ALA A 204 -9.22 -1.80 -35.71
C ALA A 204 -8.20 -2.80 -35.17
N ALA A 205 -6.91 -2.49 -35.38
CA ALA A 205 -5.86 -3.20 -34.68
C ALA A 205 -6.00 -2.82 -33.20
N ASP A 206 -6.44 -3.79 -32.39
CA ASP A 206 -6.08 -3.98 -30.98
C ASP A 206 -5.18 -2.85 -30.44
N GLU A 207 -5.76 -1.75 -29.97
CA GLU A 207 -5.01 -0.82 -29.10
C GLU A 207 -4.84 -1.53 -27.77
N GLN A 208 -3.79 -2.34 -27.69
CA GLN A 208 -3.41 -3.04 -26.48
C GLN A 208 -3.19 -2.01 -25.37
N THR A 209 -4.07 -2.00 -24.38
CA THR A 209 -3.95 -1.12 -23.22
C THR A 209 -2.74 -1.56 -22.40
N ASN A 210 -1.71 -0.71 -22.40
CA ASN A 210 -0.48 -0.92 -21.63
C ASN A 210 -0.49 -0.02 -20.40
N LEU A 211 -0.17 -0.59 -19.24
CA LEU A 211 -0.11 0.11 -17.97
C LEU A 211 1.32 0.07 -17.43
N ASN A 212 1.95 1.23 -17.36
CA ASN A 212 3.29 1.36 -16.80
C ASN A 212 3.21 1.41 -15.28
N VAL A 213 3.99 0.58 -14.59
CA VAL A 213 4.00 0.46 -13.14
C VAL A 213 5.39 0.71 -12.57
N MET A 214 5.50 1.66 -11.66
CA MET A 214 6.61 1.76 -10.72
C MET A 214 6.22 1.02 -9.44
N MET A 215 6.99 0.01 -9.04
CA MET A 215 6.68 -0.75 -7.84
C MET A 215 7.39 -0.15 -6.62
N VAL A 216 6.70 -0.06 -5.51
CA VAL A 216 7.27 0.36 -4.22
C VAL A 216 6.83 -0.58 -3.12
N ASP A 217 7.71 -0.88 -2.17
CA ASP A 217 7.42 -1.78 -1.04
C ASP A 217 6.86 -3.17 -1.46
N TRP A 218 7.16 -3.52 -2.71
CA TRP A 218 6.75 -4.75 -3.37
C TRP A 218 7.60 -4.97 -4.61
N ASN A 219 7.91 -6.23 -4.91
CA ASN A 219 8.71 -6.57 -6.09
C ASN A 219 8.17 -7.76 -6.89
N THR A 220 6.90 -8.16 -6.70
CA THR A 220 6.24 -9.26 -7.43
C THR A 220 4.81 -8.95 -7.85
N LEU A 221 4.31 -9.56 -8.93
CA LEU A 221 2.89 -9.56 -9.33
C LEU A 221 2.42 -11.01 -9.54
N PRO A 222 2.02 -11.72 -8.48
CA PRO A 222 1.81 -13.17 -8.52
C PRO A 222 0.59 -13.61 -9.34
N LYS A 223 -0.35 -12.69 -9.62
CA LYS A 223 -1.52 -12.98 -10.44
C LYS A 223 -1.07 -13.25 -11.88
N LEU A 224 -1.38 -14.44 -12.40
CA LEU A 224 -1.14 -14.73 -13.82
C LEU A 224 -2.36 -14.28 -14.65
N PRO A 225 -2.24 -13.29 -15.53
CA PRO A 225 -3.32 -12.86 -16.40
C PRO A 225 -3.63 -13.92 -17.46
N LEU A 226 -4.89 -13.96 -17.92
CA LEU A 226 -5.37 -14.92 -18.92
C LEU A 226 -4.66 -14.78 -20.29
N ASN A 227 -4.07 -13.61 -20.57
CA ASN A 227 -3.29 -13.37 -21.78
C ASN A 227 -1.90 -14.02 -21.78
N GLY A 228 -1.53 -14.78 -20.75
CA GLY A 228 -0.21 -15.42 -20.65
C GLY A 228 0.92 -14.46 -20.26
N GLY A 229 0.59 -13.25 -19.79
CA GLY A 229 1.55 -12.30 -19.24
C GLY A 229 2.26 -12.82 -17.98
N LYS A 230 3.40 -12.20 -17.64
CA LYS A 230 4.25 -12.64 -16.53
C LYS A 230 3.70 -12.28 -15.14
N GLY A 231 2.77 -11.34 -15.06
CA GLY A 231 2.16 -10.87 -13.81
C GLY A 231 1.01 -9.90 -14.06
N GLY A 232 0.15 -9.76 -13.05
CA GLY A 232 -1.13 -9.04 -13.10
C GLY A 232 -1.44 -8.33 -11.80
N ILE A 233 -2.34 -7.33 -11.87
CA ILE A 233 -2.91 -6.67 -10.69
C ILE A 233 -4.29 -7.29 -10.45
N GLU A 234 -4.52 -7.81 -9.25
CA GLU A 234 -5.80 -8.41 -8.87
C GLU A 234 -6.96 -7.42 -9.06
N GLY A 235 -8.12 -7.92 -9.50
CA GLY A 235 -9.29 -7.10 -9.82
C GLY A 235 -9.16 -6.34 -11.15
N LEU A 236 -7.99 -5.78 -11.47
CA LEU A 236 -7.75 -5.03 -12.70
C LEU A 236 -7.48 -5.95 -13.90
N SER A 237 -6.51 -6.86 -13.78
CA SER A 237 -6.21 -7.84 -14.83
C SER A 237 -7.34 -8.86 -15.01
N ASP A 238 -8.18 -9.04 -14.00
CA ASP A 238 -9.40 -9.86 -14.08
C ASP A 238 -10.48 -9.19 -14.94
N ALA A 239 -10.68 -7.87 -14.74
CA ALA A 239 -11.65 -7.09 -15.51
C ALA A 239 -11.18 -6.82 -16.96
N PHE A 240 -9.86 -6.78 -17.19
CA PHE A 240 -9.27 -6.48 -18.50
C PHE A 240 -8.25 -7.56 -18.92
N PRO A 241 -8.70 -8.69 -19.49
CA PRO A 241 -7.80 -9.79 -19.87
C PRO A 241 -6.71 -9.41 -20.88
N GLY A 242 -6.95 -8.39 -21.72
CA GLY A 242 -6.00 -7.88 -22.69
C GLY A 242 -4.96 -6.90 -22.13
N LEU A 243 -5.11 -6.47 -20.87
CA LEU A 243 -4.24 -5.47 -20.23
C LEU A 243 -2.83 -6.01 -20.09
N VAL A 244 -1.87 -5.23 -20.60
CA VAL A 244 -0.44 -5.52 -20.44
C VAL A 244 0.11 -4.61 -19.34
N ILE A 245 0.84 -5.20 -18.40
CA ILE A 245 1.50 -4.47 -17.32
C ILE A 245 3.00 -4.42 -17.63
N SER A 246 3.53 -3.21 -17.73
CA SER A 246 4.96 -2.96 -17.93
C SER A 246 5.57 -2.36 -16.67
N VAL A 247 6.38 -3.15 -15.96
CA VAL A 247 7.11 -2.64 -14.78
C VAL A 247 8.30 -1.81 -15.24
N VAL A 248 8.30 -0.53 -14.88
CA VAL A 248 9.34 0.43 -15.31
C VAL A 248 10.43 0.64 -14.25
N GLY A 249 10.14 0.36 -12.98
CA GLY A 249 11.09 0.47 -11.87
C GLY A 249 10.57 -0.22 -10.61
N CYS A 250 11.44 -0.34 -9.61
CA CYS A 250 11.13 -1.03 -8.36
C CYS A 250 12.00 -0.49 -7.21
N ILE A 251 11.39 -0.10 -6.09
CA ILE A 251 12.09 0.17 -4.83
C ILE A 251 11.47 -0.72 -3.75
N ASP A 252 12.23 -1.60 -3.12
CA ASP A 252 11.70 -2.52 -2.11
C ASP A 252 12.74 -2.89 -1.04
N HIS A 253 12.28 -3.17 0.17
CA HIS A 253 13.08 -3.65 1.28
C HIS A 253 12.83 -5.13 1.65
N HIS A 254 11.92 -5.80 0.93
CA HIS A 254 11.68 -7.23 1.05
C HIS A 254 12.72 -8.08 0.30
N ASP A 255 12.63 -9.40 0.48
CA ASP A 255 13.43 -10.35 -0.31
C ASP A 255 13.08 -10.24 -1.81
N ASN A 256 14.06 -10.43 -2.67
CA ASN A 256 13.89 -10.29 -4.12
C ASN A 256 13.23 -11.54 -4.71
N GLU A 257 11.97 -11.42 -5.14
CA GLU A 257 11.17 -12.47 -5.79
C GLU A 257 11.52 -12.64 -7.28
N SER A 258 12.54 -11.94 -7.78
CA SER A 258 13.09 -12.05 -9.14
C SER A 258 12.08 -11.76 -10.27
N PHE A 259 11.06 -10.95 -9.98
CA PHE A 259 10.01 -10.59 -10.95
C PHE A 259 10.31 -9.31 -11.73
N ALA A 260 10.69 -8.22 -11.06
CA ALA A 260 10.96 -6.94 -11.74
C ALA A 260 12.30 -6.99 -12.53
N PRO A 261 12.32 -6.54 -13.80
CA PRO A 261 13.51 -6.62 -14.66
C PRO A 261 14.63 -5.69 -14.18
N ARG A 262 15.87 -6.18 -14.21
CA ARG A 262 17.09 -5.49 -13.73
C ARG A 262 17.71 -4.51 -14.73
N GLU A 263 17.07 -4.18 -15.85
CA GLU A 263 17.75 -3.46 -16.94
C GLU A 263 17.55 -1.93 -16.85
N PRO A 264 18.46 -1.17 -16.20
CA PRO A 264 18.37 0.28 -16.07
C PRO A 264 18.46 1.03 -17.41
N ALA A 265 18.98 0.38 -18.47
CA ALA A 265 19.09 0.98 -19.80
C ALA A 265 17.72 1.26 -20.46
N SER A 266 16.70 0.49 -20.09
CA SER A 266 15.36 0.58 -20.68
C SER A 266 14.51 1.71 -20.08
N HIS A 267 14.80 2.13 -18.84
CA HIS A 267 14.04 3.14 -18.09
C HIS A 267 14.97 4.07 -17.28
N PRO A 268 15.65 5.04 -17.93
CA PRO A 268 16.68 5.87 -17.29
C PRO A 268 16.15 6.83 -16.20
N HIS A 269 14.83 6.92 -16.01
CA HIS A 269 14.20 7.80 -15.05
C HIS A 269 13.64 7.08 -13.82
N ASP A 270 13.64 5.74 -13.83
CA ASP A 270 12.98 4.91 -12.83
C ASP A 270 14.03 4.00 -12.17
N PRO A 271 14.23 4.09 -10.84
CA PRO A 271 15.26 3.32 -10.17
C PRO A 271 14.86 1.85 -10.01
N TYR A 272 15.88 1.00 -9.91
CA TYR A 272 15.76 -0.39 -9.48
C TYR A 272 16.62 -0.58 -8.22
N CYS A 273 15.98 -0.70 -7.06
CA CYS A 273 16.63 -0.84 -5.76
C CYS A 273 15.86 -1.84 -4.89
N ILE A 274 16.40 -3.04 -4.71
CA ILE A 274 15.90 -3.99 -3.71
C ILE A 274 16.99 -4.19 -2.67
N GLN A 275 16.72 -3.78 -1.42
CA GLN A 275 17.69 -3.87 -0.32
C GLN A 275 17.03 -4.30 0.98
N THR A 276 17.34 -5.52 1.41
CA THR A 276 16.87 -6.06 2.69
C THR A 276 17.58 -5.43 3.89
N GLY A 277 16.97 -5.59 5.07
CA GLY A 277 17.54 -5.11 6.34
C GLY A 277 17.33 -3.61 6.61
N VAL A 278 16.55 -2.93 5.79
CA VAL A 278 16.09 -1.55 6.05
C VAL A 278 14.74 -1.60 6.75
N GLY A 279 14.53 -0.74 7.75
CA GLY A 279 13.35 -0.76 8.61
C GLY A 279 12.06 -0.45 7.87
N SER A 280 12.11 0.48 6.91
CA SER A 280 10.98 0.88 6.06
C SER A 280 11.43 1.10 4.60
N CYS A 281 10.62 0.68 3.64
CA CYS A 281 10.80 0.97 2.22
C CYS A 281 10.84 2.48 1.93
N MET A 282 10.08 3.30 2.68
CA MET A 282 10.14 4.76 2.60
C MET A 282 11.56 5.32 2.73
N SER A 283 12.40 4.73 3.59
CA SER A 283 13.80 5.14 3.75
C SER A 283 14.61 4.95 2.46
N LEU A 284 14.33 3.89 1.70
CA LEU A 284 14.90 3.66 0.37
C LEU A 284 14.35 4.65 -0.65
N VAL A 285 13.03 4.88 -0.65
CA VAL A 285 12.38 5.86 -1.54
C VAL A 285 13.02 7.24 -1.39
N ILE A 286 13.21 7.72 -0.16
CA ILE A 286 13.88 8.99 0.12
C ILE A 286 15.31 8.98 -0.41
N ARG A 287 16.07 7.91 -0.17
CA ARG A 287 17.45 7.81 -0.66
C ARG A 287 17.52 7.89 -2.18
N GLU A 288 16.67 7.17 -2.90
CA GLU A 288 16.67 7.17 -4.37
C GLU A 288 16.22 8.52 -4.94
N LEU A 289 15.19 9.15 -4.35
CA LEU A 289 14.77 10.51 -4.72
C LEU A 289 15.90 11.53 -4.50
N ARG A 290 16.63 11.44 -3.38
CA ARG A 290 17.80 12.29 -3.08
C ARG A 290 18.94 12.04 -4.07
N ALA A 291 19.27 10.78 -4.35
CA ALA A 291 20.33 10.40 -5.28
C ALA A 291 20.09 10.93 -6.70
N GLN A 292 18.83 10.95 -7.14
CA GLN A 292 18.41 11.53 -8.41
C GLN A 292 18.29 13.06 -8.39
N GLY A 293 18.47 13.71 -7.23
CA GLY A 293 18.32 15.16 -7.06
C GLY A 293 16.87 15.65 -7.09
N LEU A 294 15.90 14.76 -6.90
CA LEU A 294 14.46 15.07 -6.94
C LEU A 294 13.95 15.61 -5.61
N TRP A 295 14.61 15.28 -4.51
CA TRP A 295 14.37 15.84 -3.19
C TRP A 295 15.69 16.27 -2.58
N ALA A 296 16.12 17.48 -2.89
CA ALA A 296 17.47 17.96 -2.55
C ALA A 296 17.62 18.29 -1.06
N ASP A 297 18.84 18.19 -0.52
CA ASP A 297 19.20 18.76 0.78
C ASP A 297 19.01 20.29 0.74
N ASN A 298 18.71 20.90 1.90
CA ASN A 298 18.46 22.35 1.96
C ASN A 298 19.66 23.12 1.39
N VAL A 299 19.39 23.94 0.36
CA VAL A 299 20.39 24.70 -0.36
C VAL A 299 21.01 25.74 0.60
N SER A 300 22.33 25.70 0.79
CA SER A 300 23.04 26.85 1.36
C SER A 300 22.91 28.02 0.38
N PHE A 301 22.40 29.16 0.84
CA PHE A 301 22.13 30.38 0.08
C PHE A 301 23.37 31.05 -0.59
N SER A 302 24.47 30.33 -0.76
CA SER A 302 25.75 30.84 -1.26
C SER A 302 26.09 30.40 -2.69
N ASP A 303 25.27 29.58 -3.36
CA ASP A 303 25.50 29.20 -4.76
C ASP A 303 24.54 29.95 -5.71
N PRO A 304 24.99 30.99 -6.43
CA PRO A 304 24.14 31.75 -7.36
C PRO A 304 23.71 30.94 -8.59
N CYS A 305 24.18 29.70 -8.76
CA CYS A 305 23.81 28.81 -9.86
C CYS A 305 22.66 27.85 -9.54
N ALA A 306 22.20 27.79 -8.29
CA ALA A 306 21.14 26.89 -7.81
C ALA A 306 19.81 27.61 -7.53
N ALA A 307 19.50 28.67 -8.28
CA ALA A 307 18.19 29.31 -8.25
C ALA A 307 17.13 28.31 -8.74
N LEU A 308 16.54 27.60 -7.77
CA LEU A 308 15.31 26.84 -7.92
C LEU A 308 14.18 27.83 -8.20
N ASP A 309 13.42 27.56 -9.25
CA ASP A 309 12.05 28.04 -9.51
C ASP A 309 11.74 29.51 -9.14
N GLU A 310 11.89 30.45 -10.09
CA GLU A 310 11.53 31.87 -9.92
C GLU A 310 10.02 32.14 -9.63
N GLU A 311 9.14 31.13 -9.64
CA GLU A 311 7.67 31.33 -9.57
C GLU A 311 6.99 30.91 -8.25
N THR A 312 7.62 30.07 -7.40
CA THR A 312 7.08 29.75 -6.05
C THR A 312 7.99 30.32 -4.97
N PRO A 313 7.46 31.15 -4.05
CA PRO A 313 8.25 31.65 -2.93
C PRO A 313 8.97 30.51 -2.20
N ALA A 314 10.26 30.70 -1.89
CA ALA A 314 11.08 29.68 -1.23
C ALA A 314 10.42 29.18 0.08
N ASP A 315 9.74 30.07 0.80
CA ASP A 315 8.99 29.74 2.01
C ASP A 315 7.78 28.82 1.73
N GLU A 316 7.03 29.02 0.64
CA GLU A 316 5.92 28.13 0.27
C GLU A 316 6.45 26.73 -0.08
N THR A 317 7.54 26.67 -0.84
CA THR A 317 8.20 25.40 -1.19
C THR A 317 8.63 24.64 0.06
N ALA A 318 9.25 25.33 1.03
CA ALA A 318 9.65 24.72 2.29
C ALA A 318 8.44 24.21 3.10
N ILE A 319 7.33 24.95 3.11
CA ILE A 319 6.09 24.53 3.77
C ILE A 319 5.53 23.26 3.11
N TYR A 320 5.47 23.20 1.78
CA TYR A 320 4.95 22.03 1.05
C TYR A 320 5.86 20.81 1.17
N GLU A 321 7.18 20.98 1.09
CA GLU A 321 8.11 19.89 1.35
C GLU A 321 8.03 19.38 2.79
N ALA A 322 7.74 20.25 3.78
CA ALA A 322 7.50 19.82 5.15
C ALA A 322 6.23 18.96 5.29
N GLN A 323 5.17 19.20 4.50
CA GLN A 323 3.99 18.31 4.48
C GLN A 323 4.39 16.91 3.98
N ALA A 324 5.09 16.84 2.84
CA ALA A 324 5.60 15.58 2.31
C ALA A 324 6.57 14.89 3.30
N ALA A 325 7.42 15.67 3.98
CA ALA A 325 8.36 15.14 4.96
C ALA A 325 7.68 14.54 6.19
N LYS A 326 6.63 15.20 6.73
CA LYS A 326 5.82 14.65 7.82
C LYS A 326 5.14 13.35 7.41
N LEU A 327 4.57 13.31 6.20
CA LEU A 327 3.92 12.08 5.73
C LEU A 327 4.95 10.96 5.56
N ALA A 328 6.09 11.20 4.92
CA ALA A 328 7.18 10.22 4.80
C ALA A 328 7.68 9.73 6.18
N MET A 329 7.76 10.63 7.17
CA MET A 329 8.16 10.30 8.54
C MET A 329 7.20 9.27 9.17
N ALA A 330 5.89 9.36 8.90
CA ALA A 330 4.90 8.45 9.46
C ALA A 330 5.19 6.98 9.14
N ALA A 331 5.52 6.66 7.89
CA ALA A 331 5.86 5.29 7.48
C ALA A 331 7.07 4.76 8.27
N ILE A 332 8.17 5.51 8.25
CA ILE A 332 9.42 5.10 8.92
C ILE A 332 9.20 4.90 10.43
N LEU A 333 8.55 5.85 11.10
CA LEU A 333 8.34 5.75 12.54
C LEU A 333 7.44 4.58 12.92
N ILE A 334 6.42 4.25 12.12
CA ILE A 334 5.53 3.12 12.42
C ILE A 334 6.26 1.77 12.28
N ASP A 335 7.10 1.59 11.27
CA ASP A 335 7.79 0.29 11.09
C ASP A 335 8.96 0.10 12.03
N THR A 336 9.63 1.19 12.40
CA THR A 336 10.78 1.23 13.31
C THR A 336 10.41 1.42 14.78
N VAL A 337 9.11 1.56 15.10
CA VAL A 337 8.61 1.84 16.46
C VAL A 337 9.25 3.11 17.02
N ASN A 338 9.05 4.23 16.34
CA ASN A 338 9.65 5.54 16.62
C ASN A 338 11.19 5.51 16.72
N MET A 339 11.84 4.69 15.87
CA MET A 339 13.29 4.42 15.88
C MET A 339 13.81 3.72 17.15
N THR A 340 12.93 3.14 17.97
CA THR A 340 13.33 2.44 19.21
C THR A 340 13.61 0.95 19.01
N ALA A 341 13.08 0.34 17.94
CA ALA A 341 13.32 -1.07 17.62
C ALA A 341 14.68 -1.27 16.96
N LYS A 342 15.75 -1.34 17.77
CA LYS A 342 17.16 -1.46 17.30
C LYS A 342 17.41 -2.56 16.28
N SER A 343 16.67 -3.67 16.34
CA SER A 343 16.81 -4.79 15.39
C SER A 343 16.19 -4.53 14.02
N LYS A 344 15.37 -3.48 13.89
CA LYS A 344 14.75 -3.05 12.63
C LYS A 344 15.39 -1.79 12.06
N VAL A 345 15.95 -0.92 12.91
CA VAL A 345 16.51 0.36 12.48
C VAL A 345 17.86 0.16 11.81
N SER A 346 17.97 0.60 10.56
CA SER A 346 19.22 0.63 9.81
C SER A 346 19.84 2.04 9.75
N ALA A 347 21.06 2.12 9.22
CA ALA A 347 21.70 3.40 8.93
C ALA A 347 20.92 4.21 7.86
N VAL A 348 20.22 3.52 6.94
CA VAL A 348 19.40 4.17 5.90
C VAL A 348 18.20 4.86 6.55
N ASP A 349 17.53 4.20 7.50
CA ASP A 349 16.41 4.79 8.24
C ASP A 349 16.86 6.00 9.05
N THR A 350 18.02 5.89 9.72
CA THR A 350 18.58 6.98 10.53
C THR A 350 18.89 8.20 9.66
N ALA A 351 19.51 7.99 8.49
CA ALA A 351 19.81 9.07 7.55
C ALA A 351 18.55 9.70 6.94
N ALA A 352 17.52 8.90 6.65
CA ALA A 352 16.24 9.37 6.16
C ALA A 352 15.52 10.23 7.21
N VAL A 353 15.42 9.78 8.46
CA VAL A 353 14.79 10.54 9.55
C VAL A 353 15.49 11.88 9.78
N ALA A 354 16.82 11.91 9.82
CA ALA A 354 17.56 13.16 9.99
C ALA A 354 17.29 14.17 8.85
N PHE A 355 17.22 13.67 7.62
CA PHE A 355 16.86 14.49 6.45
C PHE A 355 15.43 15.04 6.55
N LEU A 356 14.46 14.20 6.93
CA LEU A 356 13.07 14.60 7.08
C LEU A 356 12.88 15.62 8.21
N GLU A 357 13.55 15.45 9.35
CA GLU A 357 13.52 16.43 10.45
C GLU A 357 14.01 17.81 9.99
N ALA A 358 15.09 17.86 9.20
CA ALA A 358 15.59 19.11 8.64
C ALA A 358 14.60 19.77 7.67
N LYS A 359 13.86 18.98 6.87
CA LYS A 359 12.80 19.48 5.98
C LYS A 359 11.60 20.02 6.76
N ILE A 360 11.19 19.30 7.79
CA ILE A 360 10.08 19.71 8.67
C ILE A 360 10.45 21.02 9.36
N GLN A 361 11.65 21.13 9.92
CA GLN A 361 12.12 22.36 10.57
C GLN A 361 12.16 23.55 9.59
N ALA A 362 12.66 23.35 8.37
CA ALA A 362 12.69 24.42 7.36
C ALA A 362 11.28 24.94 7.02
N GLY A 363 10.28 24.06 6.93
CA GLY A 363 8.89 24.46 6.73
C GLY A 363 8.27 25.16 7.94
N VAL A 364 8.61 24.75 9.16
CA VAL A 364 8.22 25.45 10.40
C VAL A 364 8.81 26.86 10.40
N ASP A 365 10.09 27.01 10.09
CA ASP A 365 10.76 28.31 10.06
C ASP A 365 10.16 29.22 8.96
N ALA A 366 9.87 28.67 7.78
CA ALA A 366 9.20 29.37 6.69
C ALA A 366 7.79 29.85 7.07
N HIS A 367 7.02 29.01 7.76
CA HIS A 367 5.69 29.37 8.25
C HIS A 367 5.73 30.47 9.33
N LEU A 368 6.75 30.45 10.20
CA LEU A 368 6.96 31.50 11.19
C LEU A 368 7.37 32.83 10.54
N ARG A 369 8.15 32.81 9.44
CA ARG A 369 8.49 34.02 8.67
C ARG A 369 7.28 34.62 7.95
N SER A 370 6.37 33.78 7.44
CA SER A 370 5.21 34.25 6.68
C SER A 370 4.08 34.83 7.54
N LYS A 371 3.99 34.46 8.84
CA LYS A 371 3.00 35.01 9.77
C LYS A 371 3.57 36.18 10.60
N SER A 372 3.38 37.40 10.11
CA SER A 372 3.63 38.63 10.87
C SER A 372 2.76 38.70 12.14
N GLN A 373 3.40 38.76 13.31
CA GLN A 373 2.88 39.24 14.61
C GLN A 373 1.49 38.75 15.08
N SER A 374 1.22 37.44 15.09
CA SER A 374 0.15 36.89 15.96
C SER A 374 0.51 35.52 16.55
N SER A 375 0.82 35.52 17.84
CA SER A 375 0.64 34.44 18.83
C SER A 375 0.84 32.97 18.40
N ALA A 376 1.87 32.65 17.61
CA ALA A 376 2.31 31.27 17.39
C ALA A 376 3.57 30.95 18.22
N ALA A 377 3.62 31.40 19.48
CA ALA A 377 4.59 30.89 20.43
C ALA A 377 4.18 29.45 20.79
N GLY A 378 4.75 28.45 20.11
CA GLY A 378 4.60 27.04 20.50
C GLY A 378 4.41 26.00 19.39
N ALA A 379 4.41 26.34 18.11
CA ALA A 379 4.30 25.33 17.04
C ALA A 379 5.65 24.65 16.74
N SER A 380 6.24 23.98 17.74
CA SER A 380 7.42 23.15 17.54
C SER A 380 7.04 21.77 16.99
N TRP A 381 7.88 21.20 16.14
CA TRP A 381 7.75 19.82 15.71
C TRP A 381 7.89 18.87 16.90
N ASP A 382 6.86 18.06 17.17
CA ASP A 382 6.88 17.01 18.18
C ASP A 382 6.72 15.64 17.52
N ARG A 383 7.85 14.96 17.34
CA ARG A 383 7.94 13.62 16.75
C ARG A 383 7.17 12.59 17.58
N GLN A 384 7.17 12.70 18.91
CA GLN A 384 6.56 11.71 19.79
C GLN A 384 5.04 11.78 19.70
N SER A 385 4.47 12.97 19.85
CA SER A 385 3.02 13.18 19.71
C SER A 385 2.52 12.79 18.31
N PHE A 386 3.30 13.09 17.26
CA PHE A 386 2.99 12.69 15.89
C PHE A 386 2.95 11.15 15.73
N TYR A 387 3.97 10.45 16.25
CA TYR A 387 4.02 9.00 16.24
C TYR A 387 2.87 8.38 17.05
N ASP A 388 2.61 8.87 18.27
CA ASP A 388 1.60 8.30 19.16
C ASP A 388 0.19 8.38 18.57
N ALA A 389 -0.15 9.50 17.92
CA ALA A 389 -1.44 9.66 17.26
C ALA A 389 -1.64 8.62 16.13
N ILE A 390 -0.63 8.40 15.30
CA ILE A 390 -0.69 7.46 14.16
C ILE A 390 -0.65 6.01 14.67
N ALA A 391 0.19 5.73 15.66
CA ALA A 391 0.29 4.40 16.27
C ALA A 391 -1.03 4.00 16.94
N LEU A 392 -1.68 4.93 17.64
CA LEU A 392 -3.00 4.73 18.24
C LEU A 392 -4.08 4.45 17.17
N ALA A 393 -4.08 5.24 16.09
CA ALA A 393 -5.00 5.02 14.97
C ALA A 393 -4.78 3.63 14.32
N LYS A 394 -3.52 3.21 14.15
CA LYS A 394 -3.16 1.89 13.61
C LYS A 394 -3.61 0.77 14.54
N GLU A 395 -3.35 0.90 15.84
CA GLU A 395 -3.75 -0.11 16.82
C GLU A 395 -5.26 -0.28 16.89
N ASN A 396 -6.01 0.82 16.81
CA ASN A 396 -7.47 0.81 16.87
C ASN A 396 -8.14 0.52 15.52
N SER A 397 -7.39 0.45 14.41
CA SER A 397 -7.94 0.15 13.08
C SER A 397 -8.74 -1.16 13.05
N VAL A 398 -8.35 -2.17 13.83
CA VAL A 398 -9.06 -3.45 13.92
C VAL A 398 -10.44 -3.36 14.58
N GLU A 399 -10.72 -2.29 15.32
CA GLU A 399 -12.06 -2.03 15.86
C GLU A 399 -13.07 -1.78 14.74
N ASN A 400 -12.62 -1.14 13.66
CA ASN A 400 -13.45 -0.77 12.51
C ASN A 400 -13.69 -1.91 11.52
N LEU A 401 -13.02 -3.04 11.72
CA LEU A 401 -13.12 -4.23 10.86
C LEU A 401 -14.25 -5.15 11.36
N THR A 402 -14.81 -5.97 10.49
CA THR A 402 -15.53 -7.19 10.91
C THR A 402 -14.54 -8.20 11.49
N VAL A 403 -15.01 -9.25 12.13
CA VAL A 403 -14.16 -10.35 12.61
C VAL A 403 -13.38 -10.99 11.46
N LEU A 404 -14.05 -11.26 10.33
CA LEU A 404 -13.42 -11.89 9.16
C LEU A 404 -12.38 -10.97 8.53
N GLU A 405 -12.67 -9.67 8.42
CA GLU A 405 -11.70 -8.66 7.97
C GLU A 405 -10.49 -8.58 8.92
N ALA A 406 -10.71 -8.63 10.24
CA ALA A 406 -9.62 -8.62 11.22
C ALA A 406 -8.73 -9.88 11.12
N LEU A 407 -9.32 -11.06 10.90
CA LEU A 407 -8.60 -12.31 10.66
C LEU A 407 -7.80 -12.25 9.34
N GLY A 408 -8.37 -11.63 8.30
CA GLY A 408 -7.74 -11.47 6.99
C GLY A 408 -6.66 -10.36 6.92
N ARG A 409 -6.61 -9.45 7.89
CA ARG A 409 -5.80 -8.23 7.85
C ARG A 409 -4.29 -8.47 7.69
N ASP A 410 -3.72 -9.37 8.49
CA ASP A 410 -2.33 -9.84 8.38
C ASP A 410 -2.29 -11.37 8.38
N TYR A 411 -2.87 -11.92 7.31
CA TYR A 411 -2.99 -13.35 7.06
C TYR A 411 -1.90 -13.82 6.09
N LYS A 412 -1.27 -14.95 6.40
CA LYS A 412 -0.38 -15.68 5.48
C LYS A 412 -0.73 -17.15 5.46
N GLU A 413 -0.61 -17.78 4.30
CA GLU A 413 -0.91 -19.19 4.11
C GLU A 413 0.20 -19.93 3.36
N TRP A 414 0.25 -21.24 3.61
CA TRP A 414 1.20 -22.15 2.99
C TRP A 414 0.53 -23.50 2.75
N THR A 415 1.01 -24.22 1.73
CA THR A 415 0.63 -25.60 1.45
C THR A 415 1.86 -26.47 1.63
N GLU A 416 1.78 -27.43 2.55
CA GLU A 416 2.87 -28.36 2.87
C GLU A 416 2.57 -29.77 2.38
N ILE A 417 3.61 -30.49 1.97
CA ILE A 417 3.52 -31.91 1.60
C ILE A 417 3.84 -32.75 2.84
N ILE A 418 2.97 -33.70 3.18
CA ILE A 418 3.15 -34.59 4.32
C ILE A 418 3.76 -35.91 3.83
N ALA A 419 4.90 -36.29 4.42
CA ALA A 419 5.50 -37.60 4.20
C ALA A 419 4.66 -38.71 4.86
N THR A 420 4.10 -39.63 4.07
CA THR A 420 3.47 -40.86 4.56
C THR A 420 4.53 -41.96 4.71
N LYS A 421 4.77 -42.44 5.94
CA LYS A 421 5.73 -43.54 6.19
C LYS A 421 5.25 -44.92 5.71
N THR A 422 4.09 -45.03 5.08
CA THR A 422 3.37 -46.31 4.90
C THR A 422 2.62 -46.40 3.57
N GLU A 423 3.24 -46.08 2.43
CA GLU A 423 2.70 -46.50 1.13
C GLU A 423 3.66 -47.43 0.39
N PRO A 424 3.17 -48.54 -0.20
CA PRO A 424 3.99 -49.43 -1.02
C PRO A 424 4.58 -48.69 -2.23
N PRO A 425 5.75 -49.11 -2.74
CA PRO A 425 6.31 -48.52 -3.95
C PRO A 425 5.33 -48.72 -5.13
N GLY A 426 4.75 -47.63 -5.64
CA GLY A 426 3.87 -47.65 -6.81
C GLY A 426 2.64 -46.74 -6.77
N ILE A 427 2.27 -46.17 -5.61
CA ILE A 427 1.18 -45.17 -5.50
C ILE A 427 1.77 -43.90 -4.87
N ASN A 428 1.95 -42.85 -5.68
CA ASN A 428 2.39 -41.54 -5.19
C ASN A 428 1.16 -40.70 -4.80
N ASN A 429 0.53 -41.01 -3.67
CA ASN A 429 -0.55 -40.15 -3.16
C ASN A 429 0.05 -39.06 -2.26
N THR A 430 0.59 -38.01 -2.87
CA THR A 430 1.13 -36.85 -2.13
C THR A 430 0.00 -36.17 -1.37
N LYS A 431 -0.04 -36.34 -0.05
CA LYS A 431 -1.01 -35.65 0.80
C LYS A 431 -0.50 -34.26 1.11
N THR A 432 -1.30 -33.25 0.81
CA THR A 432 -1.00 -31.86 1.15
C THR A 432 -1.86 -31.39 2.32
N VAL A 433 -1.32 -30.46 3.09
CA VAL A 433 -2.04 -29.73 4.14
C VAL A 433 -1.89 -28.24 3.92
N LYS A 434 -3.01 -27.53 3.96
CA LYS A 434 -3.04 -26.07 3.86
C LYS A 434 -3.14 -25.47 5.26
N LEU A 435 -2.18 -24.62 5.61
CA LEU A 435 -2.15 -23.90 6.89
C LEU A 435 -2.24 -22.38 6.69
N GLY A 436 -2.89 -21.70 7.61
CA GLY A 436 -3.02 -20.25 7.62
C GLY A 436 -2.72 -19.66 9.00
N ILE A 437 -2.00 -18.54 9.05
CA ILE A 437 -1.70 -17.80 10.28
C ILE A 437 -2.22 -16.37 10.18
N CYS A 438 -3.19 -16.02 11.02
CA CYS A 438 -3.71 -14.67 11.23
C CYS A 438 -2.93 -13.97 12.34
N SER A 439 -2.35 -12.80 12.07
CA SER A 439 -1.69 -11.97 13.10
C SER A 439 -2.57 -10.81 13.53
N ILE A 440 -2.84 -10.65 14.83
CA ILE A 440 -3.80 -9.66 15.37
C ILE A 440 -3.14 -8.79 16.45
N VAL A 441 -3.39 -7.48 16.40
CA VAL A 441 -2.78 -6.48 17.31
C VAL A 441 -3.52 -6.29 18.65
N LYS A 442 -4.45 -7.19 18.94
CA LYS A 442 -5.31 -7.19 20.14
C LYS A 442 -5.34 -8.60 20.74
N PRO A 443 -5.57 -8.75 22.06
CA PRO A 443 -5.61 -10.06 22.71
C PRO A 443 -6.72 -10.97 22.17
N LEU A 444 -6.60 -12.28 22.40
CA LEU A 444 -7.64 -13.25 22.02
C LEU A 444 -8.98 -12.93 22.69
N SER A 445 -8.97 -12.45 23.93
CA SER A 445 -10.19 -12.04 24.64
C SER A 445 -10.96 -10.94 23.91
N TRP A 446 -10.24 -9.97 23.33
CA TRP A 446 -10.85 -8.92 22.53
C TRP A 446 -11.50 -9.48 21.25
N LEU A 447 -10.82 -10.41 20.57
CA LEU A 447 -11.35 -11.03 19.35
C LEU A 447 -12.65 -11.80 19.63
N MET A 448 -12.71 -12.50 20.76
CA MET A 448 -13.92 -13.19 21.21
C MET A 448 -15.08 -12.24 21.51
N GLU A 449 -14.82 -11.16 22.26
CA GLU A 449 -15.82 -10.13 22.54
C GLU A 449 -16.35 -9.50 21.26
N LYS A 450 -15.46 -9.26 20.28
CA LYS A 450 -15.84 -8.76 18.96
C LYS A 450 -16.77 -9.72 18.22
N CYS A 451 -16.48 -11.03 18.24
CA CYS A 451 -17.36 -12.05 17.64
C CYS A 451 -18.78 -12.00 18.21
N CYS A 452 -18.91 -11.79 19.52
CA CYS A 452 -20.23 -11.70 20.17
C CYS A 452 -20.96 -10.42 19.77
N ARG A 453 -20.24 -9.29 19.77
CA ARG A 453 -20.79 -8.00 19.39
C ARG A 453 -21.34 -8.02 17.96
N GLU A 454 -20.64 -8.69 17.05
CA GLU A 454 -21.03 -8.78 15.64
C GLU A 454 -22.19 -9.77 15.42
N SER A 455 -22.16 -10.94 16.04
CA SER A 455 -23.21 -11.97 15.91
C SER A 455 -24.52 -11.64 16.65
N LYS A 456 -24.49 -10.73 17.62
CA LYS A 456 -25.58 -10.46 18.59
C LYS A 456 -25.96 -11.68 19.45
N ASP A 457 -25.14 -12.73 19.48
CA ASP A 457 -25.34 -13.94 20.29
C ASP A 457 -24.66 -13.81 21.67
N VAL A 458 -25.20 -14.47 22.69
CA VAL A 458 -24.71 -14.43 24.08
C VAL A 458 -23.70 -15.55 24.37
N ALA A 459 -23.66 -16.60 23.53
CA ALA A 459 -22.74 -17.73 23.69
C ALA A 459 -21.33 -17.43 23.15
N LEU A 460 -20.45 -16.88 24.01
CA LEU A 460 -19.09 -16.42 23.66
C LEU A 460 -18.25 -17.42 22.85
N ASN A 461 -18.18 -18.67 23.32
CA ASN A 461 -17.29 -19.67 22.76
C ASN A 461 -17.80 -20.22 21.42
N ASP A 462 -19.08 -20.56 21.33
CA ASP A 462 -19.65 -21.17 20.11
C ASP A 462 -19.58 -20.20 18.94
N THR A 463 -19.85 -18.93 19.19
CA THR A 463 -19.74 -17.86 18.19
C THR A 463 -18.30 -17.70 17.71
N PHE A 464 -17.33 -17.67 18.62
CA PHE A 464 -15.92 -17.55 18.26
C PHE A 464 -15.46 -18.68 17.30
N PHE A 465 -15.80 -19.93 17.61
CA PHE A 465 -15.44 -21.07 16.76
C PHE A 465 -16.20 -21.09 15.43
N LYS A 466 -17.44 -20.59 15.37
CA LYS A 466 -18.16 -20.41 14.10
C LYS A 466 -17.40 -19.45 13.17
N TYR A 467 -16.93 -18.31 13.69
CA TYR A 467 -16.13 -17.37 12.89
C TYR A 467 -14.81 -17.97 12.42
N LEU A 468 -14.05 -18.64 13.30
CA LEU A 468 -12.80 -19.30 12.93
C LEU A 468 -13.02 -20.39 11.86
N SER A 469 -14.08 -21.19 12.02
CA SER A 469 -14.41 -22.27 11.07
C SER A 469 -14.91 -21.70 9.74
N SER A 470 -15.68 -20.61 9.74
CA SER A 470 -16.13 -19.90 8.55
C SER A 470 -14.94 -19.34 7.76
N PHE A 471 -14.02 -18.66 8.45
CA PHE A 471 -12.79 -18.13 7.82
C PHE A 471 -11.92 -19.26 7.24
N ALA A 472 -11.72 -20.34 8.00
CA ALA A 472 -10.96 -21.49 7.53
C ALA A 472 -11.61 -22.18 6.34
N ALA A 473 -12.94 -22.28 6.30
CA ALA A 473 -13.69 -22.84 5.17
C ALA A 473 -13.54 -21.96 3.92
N GLU A 474 -13.68 -20.64 4.05
CA GLU A 474 -13.48 -19.68 2.95
C GLU A 474 -12.07 -19.82 2.34
N LYS A 475 -11.05 -20.00 3.18
CA LYS A 475 -9.65 -20.16 2.76
C LYS A 475 -9.25 -21.61 2.45
N ASN A 476 -10.16 -22.58 2.60
CA ASN A 476 -9.92 -24.02 2.43
C ASN A 476 -8.75 -24.55 3.29
N LEU A 477 -8.70 -24.18 4.58
CA LEU A 477 -7.62 -24.54 5.50
C LEU A 477 -7.84 -25.87 6.20
N ASP A 478 -6.76 -26.64 6.35
CA ASP A 478 -6.71 -27.80 7.24
C ASP A 478 -6.22 -27.40 8.66
N LEU A 479 -5.49 -26.29 8.78
CA LEU A 479 -4.96 -25.75 10.04
C LEU A 479 -5.05 -24.22 10.06
N LEU A 480 -5.71 -23.67 11.08
CA LEU A 480 -5.77 -22.23 11.34
C LEU A 480 -5.01 -21.89 12.62
N VAL A 481 -4.19 -20.85 12.57
CA VAL A 481 -3.49 -20.30 13.73
C VAL A 481 -3.85 -18.82 13.88
N VAL A 482 -4.17 -18.39 15.09
CA VAL A 482 -4.32 -16.98 15.43
C VAL A 482 -3.20 -16.60 16.39
N MET A 483 -2.35 -15.66 15.99
CA MET A 483 -1.23 -15.16 16.77
C MET A 483 -1.51 -13.70 17.15
N THR A 484 -1.50 -13.40 18.44
CA THR A 484 -1.75 -12.03 18.92
C THR A 484 -0.46 -11.33 19.34
N ALA A 485 -0.43 -10.01 19.25
CA ALA A 485 0.68 -9.16 19.66
C ALA A 485 0.14 -7.83 20.20
N PHE A 486 0.18 -7.63 21.51
CA PHE A 486 -0.48 -6.49 22.15
C PHE A 486 0.29 -6.01 23.38
N ARG A 487 -0.07 -4.84 23.91
CA ARG A 487 0.46 -4.33 25.17
C ARG A 487 -0.59 -4.44 26.26
N THR A 488 -0.20 -4.92 27.44
CA THR A 488 -1.06 -4.88 28.62
C THR A 488 -0.89 -3.55 29.35
N PRO A 489 -1.96 -3.00 29.96
CA PRO A 489 -1.86 -1.81 30.79
C PRO A 489 -1.15 -2.12 32.12
N GLU A 490 -0.82 -1.08 32.88
CA GLU A 490 -0.28 -1.18 34.24
C GLU A 490 -1.23 -1.97 35.18
N PRO A 491 -0.72 -2.66 36.22
CA PRO A 491 0.67 -2.66 36.73
C PRO A 491 1.60 -3.70 36.08
N LYS A 492 1.09 -4.61 35.24
CA LYS A 492 1.89 -5.62 34.51
C LYS A 492 2.14 -5.18 33.07
N ALA A 493 2.48 -3.90 32.89
CA ALA A 493 2.68 -3.31 31.57
C ALA A 493 3.79 -4.07 30.82
N GLY A 494 3.52 -4.44 29.59
CA GLY A 494 4.46 -5.22 28.80
C GLY A 494 3.90 -5.62 27.46
N PHE A 495 4.79 -5.84 26.50
CA PHE A 495 4.44 -6.46 25.23
C PHE A 495 4.19 -7.95 25.45
N ARG A 496 3.08 -8.46 24.90
CA ARG A 496 2.59 -9.83 25.09
C ARG A 496 2.26 -10.46 23.74
N ARG A 497 2.29 -11.79 23.73
CA ARG A 497 1.86 -12.63 22.61
C ARG A 497 1.06 -13.82 23.10
N GLU A 498 0.07 -14.21 22.31
CA GLU A 498 -0.71 -15.44 22.50
C GLU A 498 -0.76 -16.20 21.17
N LEU A 499 -0.95 -17.51 21.26
CA LEU A 499 -1.01 -18.39 20.11
C LEU A 499 -2.18 -19.35 20.28
N LEU A 500 -3.17 -19.25 19.39
CA LEU A 500 -4.25 -20.23 19.24
C LEU A 500 -3.96 -21.07 18.00
N LEU A 501 -4.02 -22.40 18.14
CA LEU A 501 -3.88 -23.36 17.06
C LEU A 501 -5.15 -24.19 16.97
N TYR A 502 -5.76 -24.22 15.78
CA TYR A 502 -6.99 -24.93 15.48
C TYR A 502 -6.84 -25.83 14.26
N ALA A 503 -6.63 -27.13 14.49
CA ALA A 503 -6.64 -28.15 13.45
C ALA A 503 -8.09 -28.54 13.14
N LEU A 504 -8.49 -28.36 11.88
CA LEU A 504 -9.87 -28.56 11.43
C LEU A 504 -10.14 -30.00 11.00
N ASN A 505 -9.09 -30.80 10.81
CA ASN A 505 -9.20 -32.20 10.43
C ASN A 505 -7.99 -33.04 10.86
N ARG A 506 -8.14 -34.36 10.72
CA ARG A 506 -7.18 -35.35 11.22
C ARG A 506 -5.83 -35.35 10.49
N LYS A 507 -5.71 -34.71 9.32
CA LYS A 507 -4.46 -34.71 8.55
C LYS A 507 -3.32 -34.04 9.30
N CYS A 508 -3.64 -33.04 10.13
CA CYS A 508 -2.66 -32.20 10.81
C CYS A 508 -2.21 -32.76 12.17
N LEU A 509 -2.94 -33.72 12.76
CA LEU A 509 -2.78 -34.10 14.17
C LEU A 509 -1.36 -34.52 14.53
N ASN A 510 -0.77 -35.45 13.78
CA ASN A 510 0.60 -35.91 14.03
C ASN A 510 1.64 -34.78 13.96
N GLY A 511 1.44 -33.80 13.07
CA GLY A 511 2.35 -32.66 12.94
C GLY A 511 2.15 -31.64 14.07
N VAL A 512 0.91 -31.42 14.48
CA VAL A 512 0.57 -30.55 15.61
C VAL A 512 1.08 -31.11 16.94
N GLU A 513 1.05 -32.43 17.13
CA GLU A 513 1.66 -33.07 18.31
C GLU A 513 3.17 -32.88 18.36
N ARG A 514 3.86 -33.02 17.21
CA ARG A 514 5.29 -32.69 17.11
C ARG A 514 5.56 -31.22 17.39
N PHE A 515 4.76 -30.33 16.82
CA PHE A 515 4.85 -28.89 17.09
C PHE A 515 4.73 -28.60 18.58
N HIS A 516 3.75 -29.18 19.26
CA HIS A 516 3.57 -28.99 20.70
C HIS A 516 4.82 -29.43 21.51
N ALA A 517 5.43 -30.57 21.14
CA ALA A 517 6.62 -31.08 21.85
C ALA A 517 7.83 -30.14 21.77
N VAL A 518 7.98 -29.40 20.67
CA VAL A 518 9.15 -28.53 20.43
C VAL A 518 8.88 -27.06 20.73
N ALA A 519 7.63 -26.61 20.54
CA ALA A 519 7.24 -25.21 20.67
C ALA A 519 7.35 -24.69 22.11
N VAL A 520 7.17 -25.54 23.13
CA VAL A 520 7.36 -25.14 24.54
C VAL A 520 8.79 -24.64 24.78
N GLY A 521 9.80 -25.34 24.26
CA GLY A 521 11.20 -24.94 24.39
C GLY A 521 11.62 -23.82 23.44
N GLU A 522 11.27 -23.94 22.16
CA GLU A 522 11.74 -23.03 21.10
C GLU A 522 11.03 -21.67 21.07
N LEU A 523 9.76 -21.65 21.50
CA LEU A 523 8.90 -20.47 21.44
C LEU A 523 8.46 -19.98 22.83
N GLY A 524 8.77 -20.73 23.90
CA GLY A 524 8.36 -20.37 25.26
C GLY A 524 6.85 -20.39 25.44
N LEU A 525 6.16 -21.41 24.92
CA LEU A 525 4.71 -21.54 25.04
C LEU A 525 4.30 -22.14 26.39
N GLU A 526 3.34 -21.50 27.06
CA GLU A 526 2.69 -22.01 28.26
C GLU A 526 1.17 -22.00 28.08
N GLU A 527 0.46 -22.99 28.61
CA GLU A 527 -0.99 -23.10 28.49
C GLU A 527 -1.71 -21.86 29.06
N GLY A 528 -2.70 -21.36 28.31
CA GLY A 528 -3.59 -20.27 28.74
C GLY A 528 -3.47 -18.99 27.91
N ILE A 529 -3.97 -17.89 28.48
CA ILE A 529 -3.96 -16.54 27.87
C ILE A 529 -3.50 -15.49 28.89
N TRP A 530 -3.15 -14.29 28.44
CA TRP A 530 -2.71 -13.22 29.35
C TRP A 530 -3.88 -12.44 29.95
N THR A 531 -4.97 -12.26 29.20
CA THR A 531 -6.09 -11.38 29.59
C THR A 531 -7.43 -12.04 29.34
N GLY A 532 -8.37 -11.83 30.26
CA GLY A 532 -9.71 -12.40 30.17
C GLY A 532 -9.82 -13.83 30.72
N HIS A 533 -11.02 -14.39 30.65
CA HIS A 533 -11.30 -15.78 31.01
C HIS A 533 -11.63 -16.57 29.75
N PHE A 534 -10.92 -17.67 29.55
CA PHE A 534 -11.12 -18.53 28.39
C PHE A 534 -11.26 -19.98 28.84
N THR A 535 -12.49 -20.47 28.78
CA THR A 535 -12.80 -21.89 28.92
C THR A 535 -13.00 -22.42 27.53
N TYR A 536 -12.02 -23.12 26.97
CA TYR A 536 -12.19 -23.76 25.68
C TYR A 536 -12.63 -25.21 25.86
N PRO A 537 -13.44 -25.74 24.93
CA PRO A 537 -13.59 -27.17 24.82
C PRO A 537 -12.20 -27.74 24.52
N VAL A 538 -11.68 -28.60 25.40
CA VAL A 538 -10.55 -29.45 25.02
C VAL A 538 -11.11 -30.45 24.00
N PHE A 539 -11.06 -30.08 22.71
CA PHE A 539 -11.37 -31.02 21.65
C PHE A 539 -10.33 -32.15 21.71
N SER A 540 -10.78 -33.31 22.18
CA SER A 540 -10.04 -34.57 22.12
C SER A 540 -10.35 -35.26 20.79
N ASP A 541 -9.42 -36.08 20.29
CA ASP A 541 -9.40 -36.80 19.00
C ASP A 541 -10.71 -37.50 18.53
N ARG A 542 -11.76 -37.53 19.35
CA ARG A 542 -13.08 -38.12 19.01
C ARG A 542 -13.76 -37.42 17.83
N ASP A 543 -13.61 -36.11 17.67
CA ASP A 543 -14.27 -35.33 16.60
C ASP A 543 -13.35 -35.04 15.41
N GLY A 544 -12.09 -35.46 15.48
CA GLY A 544 -11.08 -35.24 14.43
C GLY A 544 -10.58 -33.79 14.30
N SER A 545 -10.99 -32.88 15.19
CA SER A 545 -10.47 -31.53 15.34
C SER A 545 -9.61 -31.41 16.61
N TYR A 546 -8.66 -30.47 16.61
CA TYR A 546 -7.75 -30.24 17.76
C TYR A 546 -7.54 -28.75 17.97
N LEU A 547 -7.69 -28.30 19.22
CA LEU A 547 -7.51 -26.90 19.59
C LEU A 547 -6.59 -26.78 20.81
N ARG A 548 -5.68 -25.81 20.75
CA ARG A 548 -4.86 -25.38 21.88
C ARG A 548 -4.62 -23.88 21.87
N VAL A 549 -4.40 -23.33 23.06
CA VAL A 549 -4.14 -21.91 23.25
C VAL A 549 -3.03 -21.72 24.28
N TRP A 550 -2.03 -20.92 23.91
CA TRP A 550 -0.87 -20.63 24.73
C TRP A 550 -0.67 -19.14 24.91
N ARG A 551 -0.16 -18.76 26.08
CA ARG A 551 0.58 -17.52 26.28
C ARG A 551 2.02 -17.77 25.87
N GLN A 552 2.59 -16.83 25.12
CA GLN A 552 3.95 -16.94 24.64
C GLN A 552 4.86 -16.05 25.49
N ILE A 553 5.77 -16.68 26.24
CA ILE A 553 6.69 -16.02 27.17
C ILE A 553 7.86 -15.39 26.42
N ASP A 554 8.41 -16.07 25.40
CA ASP A 554 9.40 -15.48 24.53
C ASP A 554 8.73 -14.60 23.46
N VAL A 555 8.47 -13.35 23.84
CA VAL A 555 7.80 -12.37 22.99
C VAL A 555 8.65 -11.90 21.79
N SER A 556 9.93 -12.29 21.71
CA SER A 556 10.79 -11.99 20.56
C SER A 556 10.41 -12.81 19.32
N LYS A 557 9.76 -13.97 19.51
CA LYS A 557 9.42 -14.93 18.46
C LYS A 557 8.08 -14.55 17.83
N SER A 558 8.13 -14.07 16.59
CA SER A 558 6.96 -13.67 15.80
C SER A 558 6.50 -14.78 14.85
N ARG A 559 5.52 -14.51 13.96
CA ARG A 559 5.16 -15.39 12.85
C ARG A 559 6.38 -15.84 12.02
N LYS A 560 7.43 -15.02 11.93
CA LYS A 560 8.69 -15.38 11.23
C LYS A 560 9.44 -16.56 11.88
N GLN A 561 9.18 -16.85 13.15
CA GLN A 561 9.73 -18.02 13.85
C GLN A 561 8.69 -19.13 14.01
N VAL A 562 7.42 -18.76 14.30
CA VAL A 562 6.33 -19.73 14.47
C VAL A 562 6.02 -20.47 13.17
N ALA A 563 5.93 -19.76 12.03
CA ALA A 563 5.52 -20.37 10.77
C ALA A 563 6.53 -21.41 10.26
N PRO A 564 7.86 -21.15 10.20
CA PRO A 564 8.82 -22.17 9.78
C PRO A 564 8.80 -23.42 10.67
N LEU A 565 8.78 -23.25 12.00
CA LEU A 565 8.74 -24.38 12.94
C LEU A 565 7.47 -25.23 12.78
N LEU A 566 6.32 -24.58 12.62
CA LEU A 566 5.05 -25.27 12.38
C LEU A 566 5.04 -26.02 11.03
N ARG A 567 5.60 -25.41 9.98
CA ARG A 567 5.68 -26.03 8.66
C ARG A 567 6.59 -27.26 8.65
N GLU A 568 7.76 -27.15 9.28
CA GLU A 568 8.72 -28.26 9.41
C GLU A 568 8.11 -29.45 10.16
N THR A 569 7.47 -29.17 11.30
CA THR A 569 6.81 -30.20 12.12
C THR A 569 5.63 -30.85 11.39
N LEU A 570 4.88 -30.11 10.55
CA LEU A 570 3.84 -30.68 9.69
C LEU A 570 4.41 -31.56 8.57
N GLY A 571 5.48 -31.11 7.90
CA GLY A 571 6.14 -31.85 6.81
C GLY A 571 6.80 -33.16 7.27
N GLY A 572 7.13 -33.27 8.56
CA GLY A 572 7.72 -34.49 9.15
C GLY A 572 9.21 -34.65 8.87
N VAL A 573 9.87 -33.59 8.43
CA VAL A 573 11.33 -33.49 8.38
C VAL A 573 11.81 -33.30 9.82
N GLY A 574 12.82 -34.06 10.23
CA GLY A 574 13.18 -34.26 11.64
C GLY A 574 13.42 -32.96 12.41
N VAL A 575 12.68 -32.79 13.50
CA VAL A 575 12.97 -31.84 14.57
C VAL A 575 13.64 -32.58 15.72
#